data_AF-A0A1Y2M8N7-F1
#
_entry.id   AF-A0A1Y2M8N7-F1
#
_cell.length_a   1.000
_cell.length_b   1.000
_cell.length_c   1.000
_cell.angle_alpha   90.00
_cell.angle_beta   90.00
_cell.angle_gamma   90.00
#
_symmetry.space_group_name_H-M   'P 1'
#
loop_
_entity.id
_entity.type
_entity.pdbx_description
1 polymer ?
#
loop_
_entity_poly.entity_id
_entity_poly.type
_entity_poly.pdbx_seq_one_letter_code
_entity_poly.pdbx_strand_id
1 'polypeptide(L)'
;MLFLSQLAVATLAFGTALVDAQTGKTTRYWDCCKPSCGWSGKASVNSPVKSCDKSDNPLSDMAAKNGCESGGSAYMCTGQSPWAINDNLAYGFAAAKLSGQSESNWCCACYE
;
A
#
# COMPACT_ATOMS: atom_id res chain seq x y z
N MET A 1 -14.37 -58.91 -26.26
CA MET A 1 -13.11 -58.30 -25.77
C MET A 1 -13.21 -56.80 -25.96
N LEU A 2 -13.11 -56.09 -24.84
CA LEU A 2 -12.82 -54.66 -24.63
C LEU A 2 -13.65 -53.59 -25.38
N PHE A 3 -14.74 -53.16 -24.74
CA PHE A 3 -15.19 -51.77 -24.82
C PHE A 3 -14.35 -50.94 -23.83
N LEU A 4 -13.51 -50.04 -24.35
CA LEU A 4 -12.69 -49.12 -23.57
C LEU A 4 -13.57 -47.97 -23.06
N SER A 5 -14.03 -48.07 -21.81
CA SER A 5 -14.62 -46.96 -21.08
C SER A 5 -13.55 -45.91 -20.78
N GLN A 6 -13.71 -44.72 -21.36
CA GLN A 6 -12.86 -43.57 -21.09
C GLN A 6 -13.09 -43.06 -19.66
N LEU A 7 -12.14 -43.33 -18.75
CA LEU A 7 -12.05 -42.60 -17.49
C LEU A 7 -11.43 -41.23 -17.79
N ALA A 8 -12.26 -40.18 -17.79
CA ALA A 8 -11.78 -38.81 -17.70
C ALA A 8 -11.29 -38.57 -16.26
N VAL A 9 -9.97 -38.56 -16.07
CA VAL A 9 -9.34 -38.14 -14.80
C VAL A 9 -9.42 -36.61 -14.76
N ALA A 10 -10.37 -36.08 -13.99
CA ALA A 10 -10.42 -34.66 -13.67
C ALA A 10 -9.30 -34.34 -12.67
N THR A 11 -8.18 -33.83 -13.17
CA THR A 11 -7.12 -33.25 -12.34
C THR A 11 -7.65 -31.97 -11.68
N LEU A 12 -8.01 -32.06 -10.40
CA LEU A 12 -8.17 -30.89 -9.53
C LEU A 12 -6.82 -30.21 -9.42
N ALA A 13 -6.60 -29.16 -10.22
CA ALA A 13 -5.51 -28.23 -10.00
C ALA A 13 -5.80 -27.48 -8.70
N PHE A 14 -5.25 -27.98 -7.59
CA PHE A 14 -5.08 -27.17 -6.39
C PHE A 14 -4.13 -26.03 -6.79
N GLY A 15 -4.69 -24.84 -7.01
CA GLY A 15 -3.92 -23.65 -7.29
C GLY A 15 -3.04 -23.35 -6.09
N THR A 16 -1.78 -23.76 -6.14
CA THR A 16 -0.77 -23.23 -5.25
C THR A 16 -0.62 -21.77 -5.62
N ALA A 17 -1.10 -20.87 -4.76
CA ALA A 17 -0.76 -19.45 -4.87
C ALA A 17 0.75 -19.34 -4.72
N LEU A 18 1.46 -19.27 -5.85
CA LEU A 18 2.88 -18.96 -5.86
C LEU A 18 3.00 -17.50 -5.44
N VAL A 19 3.39 -17.29 -4.18
CA VAL A 19 3.81 -15.98 -3.71
C VAL A 19 5.21 -15.77 -4.26
N ASP A 20 5.33 -15.02 -5.36
CA ASP A 20 6.63 -14.57 -5.87
C ASP A 20 7.20 -13.57 -4.86
N ALA A 21 7.99 -14.06 -3.91
CA ALA A 21 8.64 -13.22 -2.91
C ALA A 21 9.71 -12.36 -3.61
N GLN A 22 9.35 -11.11 -3.91
CA GLN A 22 10.27 -10.18 -4.54
C GLN A 22 11.28 -9.65 -3.53
N THR A 23 12.56 -9.61 -3.92
CA THR A 23 13.60 -9.03 -3.08
C THR A 23 13.52 -7.51 -3.13
N GLY A 24 13.43 -6.87 -1.97
CA GLY A 24 13.45 -5.41 -1.81
C GLY A 24 14.68 -4.91 -1.05
N LYS A 25 14.92 -3.59 -1.13
CA LYS A 25 15.83 -2.87 -0.23
C LYS A 25 15.01 -1.82 0.51
N THR A 26 15.21 -1.72 1.81
CA THR A 26 14.52 -0.74 2.65
C THR A 26 15.45 0.40 3.04
N THR A 27 14.86 1.55 3.32
CA THR A 27 15.49 2.70 3.96
C THR A 27 14.56 3.19 5.07
N ARG A 28 14.90 4.30 5.74
CA ARG A 28 14.04 4.94 6.74
C ARG A 28 13.95 6.44 6.44
N TYR A 29 12.77 7.02 6.60
CA TYR A 29 12.57 8.46 6.41
C TYR A 29 11.35 8.95 7.19
N TRP A 30 11.34 10.24 7.49
CA TRP A 30 10.17 11.01 7.93
C TRP A 30 10.43 12.46 7.53
N ASP A 31 9.75 12.94 6.48
CA ASP A 31 9.97 14.28 5.90
C ASP A 31 8.83 15.26 6.22
N CYS A 32 7.80 14.80 6.95
CA CYS A 32 6.54 15.50 7.24
C CYS A 32 5.68 15.85 6.01
N CYS A 33 6.11 15.57 4.78
CA CYS A 33 5.38 15.95 3.58
C CYS A 33 4.04 15.24 3.51
N LYS A 34 3.07 15.85 2.81
CA LYS A 34 1.84 15.15 2.41
C LYS A 34 2.19 13.87 1.64
N PRO A 35 1.68 12.69 2.01
CA PRO A 35 1.94 11.46 1.26
C PRO A 35 1.36 11.55 -0.16
N SER A 36 2.06 11.00 -1.16
CA SER A 36 1.59 11.08 -2.55
C SER A 36 0.25 10.37 -2.76
N CYS A 37 0.00 9.27 -2.06
CA CYS A 37 -1.29 8.56 -2.04
C CYS A 37 -2.41 9.32 -1.29
N GLY A 38 -2.11 10.48 -0.72
CA GLY A 38 -3.11 11.41 -0.14
C GLY A 38 -3.76 12.34 -1.16
N TRP A 39 -3.38 12.25 -2.45
CA TRP A 39 -4.06 12.96 -3.54
C TRP A 39 -5.17 12.10 -4.15
N SER A 40 -6.30 12.73 -4.46
CA SER A 40 -7.40 12.09 -5.19
C SER A 40 -6.95 11.62 -6.59
N GLY A 41 -7.47 10.47 -7.03
CA GLY A 41 -7.22 9.93 -8.38
C GLY A 41 -5.89 9.18 -8.55
N LYS A 42 -5.12 8.97 -7.48
CA LYS A 42 -3.86 8.21 -7.56
C LYS A 42 -4.04 6.70 -7.74
N ALA A 43 -5.11 6.14 -7.16
CA ALA A 43 -5.47 4.73 -7.25
C ALA A 43 -6.99 4.55 -7.06
N SER A 44 -7.49 3.36 -7.40
CA SER A 44 -8.90 2.98 -7.16
C SER A 44 -9.09 2.59 -5.69
N VAL A 45 -9.31 3.58 -4.83
CA VAL A 45 -9.50 3.44 -3.39
C VAL A 45 -10.80 4.08 -2.94
N ASN A 46 -11.35 3.66 -1.80
CA ASN A 46 -12.54 4.29 -1.21
C ASN A 46 -12.27 5.72 -0.70
N SER A 47 -11.03 6.00 -0.26
CA SER A 47 -10.56 7.33 0.13
C SER A 47 -9.04 7.40 0.01
N PRO A 48 -8.46 8.55 -0.41
CA PRO A 48 -7.02 8.79 -0.34
C PRO A 48 -6.50 8.74 1.10
N VAL A 49 -5.19 8.61 1.24
CA VAL A 49 -4.53 8.66 2.56
C VAL A 49 -4.79 10.02 3.21
N LYS A 50 -5.26 10.00 4.46
CA LYS A 50 -5.56 11.21 5.23
C LYS A 50 -4.29 12.02 5.45
N SER A 51 -4.35 13.33 5.21
CA SER A 51 -3.30 14.28 5.61
C SER A 51 -3.75 15.06 6.84
N CYS A 52 -2.81 15.66 7.58
CA CYS A 52 -3.07 16.47 8.75
C CYS A 52 -2.53 17.89 8.59
N ASP A 53 -3.04 18.83 9.39
CA ASP A 53 -2.43 20.15 9.54
C ASP A 53 -1.15 20.08 10.40
N LYS A 54 -0.49 21.23 10.59
CA LYS A 54 0.75 21.33 11.39
C LYS A 54 0.58 20.94 12.88
N SER A 55 -0.65 20.89 13.36
CA SER A 55 -1.02 20.54 14.73
C SER A 55 -1.57 19.11 14.82
N ASP A 56 -1.37 18.31 13.77
CA ASP A 56 -1.82 16.92 13.63
C ASP A 56 -3.35 16.73 13.61
N ASN A 57 -4.11 17.77 13.24
CA ASN A 57 -5.55 17.62 13.04
C ASN A 57 -5.83 17.05 11.63
N PRO A 58 -6.64 15.99 11.48
CA PRO A 58 -7.00 15.44 10.19
C PRO A 58 -7.70 16.46 9.28
N LEU A 59 -7.21 16.58 8.04
CA LEU A 59 -7.81 17.44 7.03
C LEU A 59 -8.95 16.72 6.29
N SER A 60 -10.06 17.41 6.06
CA SER A 60 -11.14 16.94 5.18
C SER A 60 -10.83 17.24 3.71
N ASP A 61 -10.12 18.32 3.43
CA ASP A 61 -9.74 18.74 2.09
C ASP A 61 -8.57 17.91 1.55
N MET A 62 -8.86 16.99 0.62
CA MET A 62 -7.84 16.18 -0.05
C MET A 62 -7.03 16.99 -1.08
N ALA A 63 -7.49 18.18 -1.49
CA ALA A 63 -6.78 19.08 -2.38
C ALA A 63 -5.83 20.03 -1.63
N ALA A 64 -5.82 20.01 -0.28
CA ALA A 64 -4.93 20.81 0.54
C ALA A 64 -3.47 20.61 0.11
N LYS A 65 -2.77 21.73 -0.09
CA LYS A 65 -1.44 21.79 -0.67
C LYS A 65 -0.39 21.17 0.26
N ASN A 66 0.56 20.43 -0.30
CA ASN A 66 1.63 19.77 0.43
C ASN A 66 2.47 20.81 1.20
N GLY A 67 2.67 20.60 2.50
CA GLY A 67 3.50 21.44 3.38
C GLY A 67 4.96 21.56 2.94
N CYS A 68 5.45 20.63 2.11
CA CYS A 68 6.78 20.70 1.50
C CYS A 68 6.85 21.63 0.26
N GLU A 69 5.74 22.27 -0.09
CA GLU A 69 5.67 23.31 -1.10
C GLU A 69 5.36 24.66 -0.44
N SER A 70 5.82 25.77 -1.05
CA SER A 70 5.56 27.11 -0.52
C SER A 70 4.06 27.38 -0.36
N GLY A 71 3.64 27.78 0.86
CA GLY A 71 2.24 28.03 1.20
C GLY A 71 1.41 26.76 1.44
N GLY A 72 2.03 25.59 1.57
CA GLY A 72 1.36 24.33 1.89
C GLY A 72 0.87 24.23 3.35
N SER A 73 -0.15 23.41 3.57
CA SER A 73 -0.77 23.21 4.89
C SER A 73 -1.07 21.76 5.22
N ALA A 74 -0.83 20.82 4.31
CA ALA A 74 -1.06 19.39 4.50
C ALA A 74 0.26 18.63 4.73
N TYR A 75 0.29 17.84 5.79
CA TYR A 75 1.44 17.07 6.27
C TYR A 75 1.05 15.60 6.48
N MET A 76 2.05 14.74 6.65
CA MET A 76 1.86 13.38 7.14
C MET A 76 1.29 13.41 8.57
N CYS A 77 0.20 12.67 8.84
CA CYS A 77 -0.34 12.56 10.19
C CYS A 77 0.55 11.69 11.08
N THR A 78 0.73 12.03 12.36
CA THR A 78 1.57 11.24 13.27
C THR A 78 1.01 9.84 13.54
N GLY A 79 -0.31 9.68 13.44
CA GLY A 79 -0.99 8.37 13.48
C GLY A 79 -0.58 7.40 12.37
N GLN A 80 0.20 7.86 11.38
CA GLN A 80 0.81 7.02 10.33
C GLN A 80 2.26 6.61 10.69
N SER A 81 2.54 6.48 11.98
CA SER A 81 3.80 5.95 12.53
C SER A 81 3.75 4.44 12.70
N PRO A 82 4.90 3.73 12.67
CA PRO A 82 4.93 2.29 12.95
C PRO A 82 4.69 1.99 14.44
N TRP A 83 4.17 0.80 14.72
CA TRP A 83 3.99 0.30 16.09
C TRP A 83 4.21 -1.22 16.16
N ALA A 84 4.66 -1.70 17.32
CA ALA A 84 4.83 -3.12 17.59
C ALA A 84 3.51 -3.76 18.03
N ILE A 85 3.24 -4.97 17.52
CA ILE A 85 2.18 -5.86 18.03
C ILE A 85 2.77 -6.78 19.10
N ASN A 86 3.96 -7.32 18.84
CA ASN A 86 4.77 -8.12 19.76
C ASN A 86 6.24 -8.12 19.28
N ASP A 87 7.10 -8.92 19.90
CA ASP A 87 8.53 -8.99 19.59
C ASP A 87 8.86 -9.47 18.15
N ASN A 88 7.90 -10.07 17.46
CA ASN A 88 8.07 -10.64 16.13
C ASN A 88 7.19 -9.99 15.04
N LEU A 89 6.32 -9.04 15.41
CA LEU A 89 5.40 -8.39 14.47
C LEU A 89 5.23 -6.91 14.77
N ALA A 90 5.36 -6.09 13.73
CA ALA A 90 5.03 -4.68 13.73
C ALA A 90 4.22 -4.31 12.49
N TYR A 91 3.42 -3.25 12.60
CA TYR A 91 2.78 -2.61 11.46
C TYR A 91 3.33 -1.21 11.26
N GLY A 92 3.12 -0.66 10.07
CA GLY A 92 3.56 0.68 9.74
C GLY A 92 3.19 1.07 8.32
N PHE A 93 3.86 2.10 7.85
CA PHE A 93 3.63 2.74 6.56
C PHE A 93 4.95 2.92 5.84
N ALA A 94 4.93 2.89 4.51
CA ALA A 94 6.13 3.05 3.70
C ALA A 94 5.84 3.82 2.41
N ALA A 95 6.82 4.59 1.94
CA ALA A 95 6.89 4.97 0.54
C ALA A 95 7.46 3.79 -0.26
N ALA A 96 6.77 3.43 -1.34
CA ALA A 96 7.15 2.31 -2.19
C ALA A 96 7.46 2.76 -3.61
N LYS A 97 8.43 2.07 -4.23
CA LYS A 97 8.67 2.09 -5.67
C LYS A 97 8.92 0.66 -6.11
N LEU A 98 7.92 0.06 -6.75
CA LEU A 98 7.95 -1.35 -7.14
C LEU A 98 8.23 -1.49 -8.64
N SER A 99 9.05 -2.47 -9.00
CA SER A 99 9.45 -2.68 -10.39
C SER A 99 8.24 -3.00 -11.27
N GLY A 100 8.13 -2.33 -12.42
CA GLY A 100 7.04 -2.54 -13.37
C GLY A 100 5.66 -2.06 -12.91
N GLN A 101 5.57 -1.38 -11.78
CA GLN A 101 4.30 -0.87 -11.22
C GLN A 101 4.27 0.66 -11.18
N SER A 102 3.09 1.21 -10.90
CA SER A 102 2.82 2.63 -10.74
C SER A 102 2.09 2.91 -9.42
N GLU A 103 1.88 4.19 -9.08
CA GLU A 103 1.09 4.58 -7.91
C GLU A 103 -0.32 3.99 -7.89
N SER A 104 -0.93 3.77 -9.06
CA SER A 104 -2.23 3.12 -9.17
C SER A 104 -2.25 1.67 -8.68
N ASN A 105 -1.08 1.01 -8.65
CA ASN A 105 -0.92 -0.36 -8.19
C ASN A 105 -0.61 -0.43 -6.69
N TRP A 106 0.23 0.47 -6.17
CA TRP A 106 0.75 0.36 -4.80
C TRP A 106 0.14 1.33 -3.79
N CYS A 107 -0.57 2.37 -4.22
CA CYS A 107 -1.20 3.28 -3.27
C CYS A 107 -2.27 2.54 -2.46
N CYS A 108 -2.11 2.58 -1.13
CA CYS A 108 -2.94 1.88 -0.15
C CYS A 108 -2.88 0.34 -0.20
N ALA A 109 -1.91 -0.23 -0.93
CA ALA A 109 -1.63 -1.67 -0.87
C ALA A 109 -0.84 -2.03 0.41
N CYS A 110 -1.00 -3.27 0.86
CA CYS A 110 -0.24 -3.84 1.98
C CYS A 110 0.71 -4.94 1.48
N TYR A 111 1.85 -5.09 2.15
CA TYR A 111 2.90 -6.04 1.81
C TYR A 111 3.40 -6.72 3.09
N GLU A 112 3.76 -7.99 2.99
CA GLU A 112 4.41 -8.81 4.02
C GLU A 112 5.75 -9.32 3.48
#